data_AF-A0A530QSB4-F1
#
_entry.id   AF-A0A530QSB4-F1
#
_cell.length_a   1.000
_cell.length_b   1.000
_cell.length_c   1.000
_cell.angle_alpha   90.00
_cell.angle_beta   90.00
_cell.angle_gamma   90.00
#
_symmetry.space_group_name_H-M   'P 1'
#
loop_
_entity.id
_entity.type
_entity.pdbx_description
1 polymer ?
#
loop_
_entity_poly.entity_id
_entity_poly.type
_entity_poly.pdbx_seq_one_letter_code
_entity_poly.pdbx_strand_id
1 'polypeptide(L)'
;VGSKGLAALARATYATKTIGVDRAIHKAFSGSVENFMKRRGASTIISKGRSLKKSNAALFGKIERTYGVSPGVLLAIWGMETGFGSYLGKQNTVSAILTLAYDCRRPEFFYPHAVAALKLVDSGALSASSVGAAHGEIGHTQFLPGNVLTYGVGNKNLRDKATALASTANFLRGHGWRAGASAQANMGAIAGWNSASVYQQAIARMATAIDGD
;
A
#
# COMPACT_ATOMS: atom_id res chain seq x y z
N VAL A 1 -2.36 -13.42 19.76
CA VAL A 1 -2.49 -14.21 18.52
C VAL A 1 -3.24 -15.48 18.88
N GLY A 2 -4.24 -15.86 18.10
CA GLY A 2 -5.10 -17.03 18.32
C GLY A 2 -4.61 -18.27 17.56
N SER A 3 -5.44 -19.31 17.55
CA SER A 3 -5.07 -20.64 17.04
C SER A 3 -4.76 -20.66 15.55
N LYS A 4 -5.51 -19.92 14.72
CA LYS A 4 -5.28 -19.87 13.26
C LYS A 4 -3.97 -19.15 12.94
N GLY A 5 -3.68 -18.05 13.62
CA GLY A 5 -2.43 -17.32 13.53
C GLY A 5 -1.25 -18.18 13.98
N LEU A 6 -1.34 -18.86 15.13
CA LEU A 6 -0.31 -19.78 15.59
C LEU A 6 -0.08 -20.96 14.62
N ALA A 7 -1.14 -21.51 14.04
CA ALA A 7 -1.01 -22.55 13.01
C ALA A 7 -0.34 -22.02 11.72
N ALA A 8 -0.61 -20.78 11.33
CA ALA A 8 0.08 -20.14 10.20
C ALA A 8 1.56 -19.89 10.51
N LEU A 9 1.89 -19.46 11.73
CA LEU A 9 3.27 -19.32 12.21
C LEU A 9 4.03 -20.66 12.13
N ALA A 10 3.43 -21.74 12.63
CA ALA A 10 4.05 -23.08 12.60
C ALA A 10 4.29 -23.62 11.18
N ARG A 11 3.54 -23.13 10.18
CA ARG A 11 3.68 -23.51 8.76
C ARG A 11 4.53 -22.54 7.95
N ALA A 12 4.93 -21.41 8.54
CA ALA A 12 5.72 -20.41 7.84
C ALA A 12 7.07 -20.99 7.45
N THR A 13 7.55 -20.60 6.28
CA THR A 13 8.82 -21.05 5.72
C THR A 13 9.74 -19.86 5.50
N TYR A 14 11.05 -20.08 5.58
CA TYR A 14 12.02 -19.03 5.34
C TYR A 14 11.95 -18.54 3.88
N ALA A 15 11.70 -17.24 3.69
CA ALA A 15 11.48 -16.64 2.39
C ALA A 15 12.79 -16.07 1.80
N THR A 16 13.63 -16.93 1.23
CA THR A 16 14.94 -16.53 0.67
C THR A 16 14.83 -15.42 -0.39
N LYS A 17 13.77 -15.44 -1.22
CA LYS A 17 13.52 -14.39 -2.21
C LYS A 17 13.25 -13.03 -1.56
N THR A 18 12.53 -13.00 -0.45
CA THR A 18 12.26 -11.79 0.32
C THR A 18 13.57 -11.16 0.78
N ILE A 19 14.49 -11.96 1.35
CA ILE A 19 15.82 -11.50 1.76
C ILE A 19 16.63 -10.95 0.58
N GLY A 20 16.59 -11.64 -0.56
CA GLY A 20 17.27 -11.17 -1.77
C GLY A 20 16.80 -9.79 -2.23
N VAL A 21 15.48 -9.56 -2.24
CA VAL A 21 14.90 -8.25 -2.56
C VAL A 21 15.25 -7.20 -1.50
N ASP A 22 15.13 -7.56 -0.22
CA ASP A 22 15.34 -6.66 0.91
C ASP A 22 16.77 -6.11 0.96
N ARG A 23 17.76 -6.96 0.65
CA ARG A 23 19.19 -6.56 0.56
C ARG A 23 19.52 -5.76 -0.71
N ALA A 24 18.68 -5.83 -1.74
CA ALA A 24 18.90 -5.17 -3.04
C ALA A 24 18.25 -3.78 -3.17
N ILE A 25 17.71 -3.18 -2.10
CA ILE A 25 16.89 -1.94 -2.15
C ILE A 25 17.65 -0.68 -2.66
N HIS A 26 18.93 -0.77 -3.00
CA HIS A 26 19.71 0.40 -3.43
C HIS A 26 19.42 0.80 -4.90
N LYS A 27 19.19 2.11 -5.11
CA LYS A 27 18.96 2.86 -6.39
C LYS A 27 17.52 3.11 -6.84
N ALA A 28 16.49 2.58 -6.18
CA ALA A 28 15.10 2.74 -6.66
C ALA A 28 14.54 4.19 -6.59
N PHE A 29 15.11 5.05 -5.74
CA PHE A 29 14.57 6.38 -5.42
C PHE A 29 15.55 7.54 -5.72
N SER A 30 16.57 7.34 -6.58
CA SER A 30 17.54 8.38 -6.94
C SER A 30 17.12 9.20 -8.17
N GLY A 31 17.65 10.42 -8.30
CA GLY A 31 17.44 11.31 -9.44
C GLY A 31 16.32 12.35 -9.25
N SER A 32 16.04 13.14 -10.30
CA SER A 32 14.96 14.14 -10.27
C SER A 32 13.57 13.50 -10.25
N VAL A 33 12.57 14.25 -9.79
CA VAL A 33 11.17 13.80 -9.77
C VAL A 33 10.67 13.51 -11.18
N GLU A 34 11.04 14.30 -12.21
CA GLU A 34 10.64 14.00 -13.59
C GLU A 34 11.19 12.64 -14.06
N ASN A 35 12.47 12.36 -13.80
CA ASN A 35 13.08 11.10 -14.21
C ASN A 35 12.48 9.93 -13.44
N PHE A 36 12.19 10.10 -12.15
CA PHE A 36 11.46 9.12 -11.36
C PHE A 36 10.07 8.85 -11.94
N MET A 37 9.28 9.89 -12.19
CA MET A 37 7.93 9.80 -12.79
C MET A 37 7.96 9.11 -14.15
N LYS A 38 8.92 9.44 -15.03
CA LYS A 38 9.10 8.78 -16.33
C LYS A 38 9.36 7.28 -16.16
N ARG A 39 10.30 6.88 -15.30
CA ARG A 39 10.61 5.47 -15.02
C ARG A 39 9.44 4.70 -14.41
N ARG A 40 8.59 5.36 -13.62
CA ARG A 40 7.38 4.77 -13.03
C ARG A 40 6.16 4.78 -13.96
N GLY A 41 6.29 5.29 -15.20
CA GLY A 41 5.18 5.32 -16.15
C GLY A 41 4.07 6.30 -15.78
N ALA A 42 4.43 7.45 -15.19
CA ALA A 42 3.46 8.43 -14.67
C ALA A 42 2.42 8.88 -15.71
N SER A 43 2.80 9.05 -16.99
CA SER A 43 1.85 9.41 -18.06
C SER A 43 0.75 8.36 -18.24
N THR A 44 1.12 7.07 -18.15
CA THR A 44 0.17 5.96 -18.22
C THR A 44 -0.72 5.92 -16.98
N ILE A 45 -0.14 6.13 -15.80
CA ILE A 45 -0.87 6.22 -14.53
C ILE A 45 -1.89 7.37 -14.57
N ILE A 46 -1.51 8.55 -15.06
CA ILE A 46 -2.40 9.72 -15.15
C ILE A 46 -3.55 9.43 -16.12
N SER A 47 -3.24 8.99 -17.34
CA SER A 47 -4.26 8.71 -18.37
C SER A 47 -5.24 7.63 -17.90
N LYS A 48 -4.73 6.50 -17.39
CA LYS A 48 -5.56 5.42 -16.86
C LYS A 48 -6.31 5.84 -15.61
N GLY A 49 -5.69 6.64 -14.75
CA GLY A 49 -6.27 7.22 -13.54
C GLY A 49 -7.51 8.05 -13.86
N ARG A 50 -7.43 8.96 -14.84
CA ARG A 50 -8.59 9.75 -15.31
C ARG A 50 -9.74 8.86 -15.79
N SER A 51 -9.44 7.83 -16.57
CA SER A 51 -10.44 6.84 -17.03
C SER A 51 -11.08 6.07 -15.86
N LEU A 52 -10.27 5.63 -14.89
CA LEU A 52 -10.75 4.92 -13.69
C LEU A 52 -11.56 5.82 -12.77
N LYS A 53 -11.16 7.09 -12.60
CA LYS A 53 -11.92 8.10 -11.86
C LYS A 53 -13.33 8.24 -12.43
N LYS A 54 -13.46 8.42 -13.75
CA LYS A 54 -14.76 8.54 -14.44
C LYS A 54 -15.60 7.28 -14.30
N SER A 55 -15.03 6.12 -14.61
CA SER A 55 -15.76 4.82 -14.58
C SER A 55 -16.13 4.34 -13.18
N ASN A 56 -15.47 4.84 -12.13
CA ASN A 56 -15.74 4.49 -10.73
C ASN A 56 -16.19 5.71 -9.92
N ALA A 57 -16.84 6.69 -10.55
CA ALA A 57 -17.20 7.97 -9.93
C ALA A 57 -18.01 7.80 -8.63
N ALA A 58 -18.94 6.84 -8.58
CA ALA A 58 -19.73 6.56 -7.38
C ALA A 58 -18.86 6.05 -6.21
N LEU A 59 -17.89 5.17 -6.47
CA LEU A 59 -16.96 4.66 -5.46
C LEU A 59 -16.09 5.79 -4.92
N PHE A 60 -15.46 6.55 -5.81
CA PHE A 60 -14.56 7.62 -5.40
C PHE A 60 -15.29 8.77 -4.71
N GLY A 61 -16.48 9.15 -5.19
CA GLY A 61 -17.32 10.14 -4.51
C GLY A 61 -17.75 9.69 -3.11
N LYS A 62 -18.02 8.39 -2.89
CA LYS A 62 -18.29 7.85 -1.55
C LYS A 62 -17.06 7.94 -0.64
N ILE A 63 -15.88 7.55 -1.14
CA ILE A 63 -14.63 7.60 -0.38
C ILE A 63 -14.30 9.04 0.00
N GLU A 64 -14.38 9.97 -0.95
CA GLU A 64 -14.12 11.39 -0.72
C GLU A 64 -15.07 11.98 0.33
N ARG A 65 -16.37 11.72 0.23
CA ARG A 65 -17.33 12.15 1.27
C ARG A 65 -17.04 11.57 2.66
N THR A 66 -16.50 10.36 2.74
CA THR A 66 -16.27 9.65 4.02
C THR A 66 -14.96 10.07 4.67
N TYR A 67 -13.90 10.27 3.88
CA TYR A 67 -12.54 10.45 4.38
C TYR A 67 -11.93 11.82 4.03
N GLY A 68 -12.55 12.59 3.15
CA GLY A 68 -12.03 13.87 2.65
C GLY A 68 -10.89 13.74 1.66
N VAL A 69 -10.54 12.52 1.25
CA VAL A 69 -9.41 12.21 0.37
C VAL A 69 -9.85 12.21 -1.09
N SER A 70 -9.18 13.01 -1.92
CA SER A 70 -9.55 13.15 -3.33
C SER A 70 -9.27 11.88 -4.13
N PRO A 71 -9.96 11.66 -5.27
CA PRO A 71 -9.73 10.47 -6.10
C PRO A 71 -8.31 10.41 -6.67
N GLY A 72 -7.73 11.56 -7.06
CA GLY A 72 -6.43 11.63 -7.72
C GLY A 72 -5.29 11.06 -6.89
N VAL A 73 -5.24 11.33 -5.58
CA VAL A 73 -4.18 10.79 -4.70
C VAL A 73 -4.30 9.27 -4.54
N LEU A 74 -5.53 8.75 -4.42
CA LEU A 74 -5.78 7.31 -4.31
C LEU A 74 -5.40 6.59 -5.61
N LEU A 75 -5.72 7.18 -6.76
CA LEU A 75 -5.38 6.64 -8.08
C LEU A 75 -3.87 6.71 -8.35
N ALA A 76 -3.19 7.77 -7.95
CA ALA A 76 -1.74 7.90 -8.06
C ALA A 76 -1.02 6.81 -7.23
N ILE A 77 -1.45 6.62 -5.97
CA ILE A 77 -0.94 5.53 -5.11
C ILE A 77 -1.23 4.18 -5.76
N TRP A 78 -2.49 3.89 -6.09
CA TRP A 78 -2.88 2.59 -6.62
C TRP A 78 -2.15 2.23 -7.95
N GLY A 79 -1.96 3.22 -8.82
CA GLY A 79 -1.19 3.07 -10.05
C GLY A 79 0.28 2.76 -9.78
N MET A 80 0.92 3.48 -8.85
CA MET A 80 2.32 3.25 -8.53
C MET A 80 2.58 1.95 -7.80
N GLU A 81 1.68 1.53 -6.90
CA GLU A 81 1.89 0.33 -6.09
C GLU A 81 1.75 -0.95 -6.92
N THR A 82 0.70 -1.04 -7.74
CA THR A 82 0.32 -2.31 -8.38
C THR A 82 -0.11 -2.19 -9.83
N GLY A 83 0.04 -1.02 -10.46
CA GLY A 83 -0.48 -0.78 -11.80
C GLY A 83 -1.99 -0.98 -11.85
N PHE A 84 -2.71 -0.46 -10.85
CA PHE A 84 -4.15 -0.63 -10.68
C PHE A 84 -4.58 -2.08 -10.42
N GLY A 85 -3.75 -2.84 -9.69
CA GLY A 85 -4.02 -4.23 -9.31
C GLY A 85 -3.61 -5.28 -10.36
N SER A 86 -2.90 -4.87 -11.43
CA SER A 86 -2.41 -5.80 -12.45
C SER A 86 -1.40 -6.82 -11.90
N TYR A 87 -0.65 -6.43 -10.86
CA TYR A 87 0.23 -7.34 -10.14
C TYR A 87 0.19 -7.06 -8.63
N LEU A 88 -0.31 -8.03 -7.87
CA LEU A 88 -0.43 -7.96 -6.40
C LEU A 88 0.70 -8.71 -5.67
N GLY A 89 1.63 -9.30 -6.42
CA GLY A 89 2.66 -10.19 -5.88
C GLY A 89 2.21 -11.65 -5.76
N LYS A 90 3.19 -12.51 -5.48
CA LYS A 90 3.05 -13.98 -5.39
C LYS A 90 3.81 -14.59 -4.21
N GLN A 91 4.39 -13.75 -3.35
CA GLN A 91 5.16 -14.17 -2.20
C GLN A 91 4.20 -14.45 -1.04
N ASN A 92 4.36 -15.56 -0.32
CA ASN A 92 3.54 -15.82 0.87
C ASN A 92 3.76 -14.70 1.90
N THR A 93 2.69 -13.98 2.25
CA THR A 93 2.75 -12.79 3.09
C THR A 93 3.24 -13.09 4.50
N VAL A 94 2.74 -14.18 5.10
CA VAL A 94 3.08 -14.57 6.48
C VAL A 94 4.54 -14.99 6.55
N SER A 95 4.98 -15.86 5.65
CA SER A 95 6.38 -16.29 5.53
C SER A 95 7.34 -15.11 5.30
N ALA A 96 7.00 -14.19 4.39
CA ALA A 96 7.86 -13.04 4.08
C ALA A 96 8.08 -12.12 5.28
N ILE A 97 6.99 -11.73 5.95
CA ILE A 97 7.05 -10.82 7.10
C ILE A 97 7.75 -11.50 8.28
N LEU A 98 7.46 -12.78 8.56
CA LEU A 98 8.14 -13.51 9.63
C LEU A 98 9.64 -13.67 9.34
N THR A 99 10.01 -13.89 8.08
CA THR A 99 11.41 -13.94 7.66
C THR A 99 12.11 -12.61 7.93
N LEU A 100 11.48 -11.48 7.64
CA LEU A 100 12.06 -10.15 7.88
C LEU A 100 12.08 -9.75 9.37
N ALA A 101 11.10 -10.21 10.15
CA ALA A 101 11.08 -10.03 11.60
C ALA A 101 12.13 -10.92 12.31
N TYR A 102 12.52 -12.03 11.70
CA TYR A 102 13.58 -12.92 12.17
C TYR A 102 14.98 -12.49 11.71
N ASP A 103 15.10 -11.86 10.53
CA ASP A 103 16.39 -11.41 9.99
C ASP A 103 17.01 -10.28 10.82
N CYS A 104 18.35 -10.23 10.87
CA CYS A 104 19.08 -9.31 11.73
C CYS A 104 19.09 -7.86 11.25
N ARG A 105 18.73 -7.57 9.99
CA ARG A 105 18.93 -6.24 9.40
C ARG A 105 18.03 -5.17 10.00
N ARG A 106 16.73 -5.45 10.13
CA ARG A 106 15.69 -4.50 10.59
C ARG A 106 14.52 -5.18 11.34
N PRO A 107 14.77 -6.08 12.29
CA PRO A 107 13.71 -6.89 12.91
C PRO A 107 12.66 -6.02 13.62
N GLU A 108 13.09 -4.94 14.30
CA GLU A 108 12.19 -4.04 15.04
C GLU A 108 11.11 -3.38 14.18
N PHE A 109 11.43 -3.10 12.90
CA PHE A 109 10.46 -2.54 11.97
C PHE A 109 9.40 -3.58 11.57
N PHE A 110 9.80 -4.84 11.38
CA PHE A 110 8.91 -5.90 10.88
C PHE A 110 8.20 -6.67 11.98
N TYR A 111 8.72 -6.69 13.21
CA TYR A 111 8.09 -7.37 14.34
C TYR A 111 6.61 -6.99 14.57
N PRO A 112 6.23 -5.70 14.65
CA PRO A 112 4.81 -5.34 14.80
C PRO A 112 3.97 -5.80 13.60
N HIS A 113 4.55 -5.83 12.40
CA HIS A 113 3.87 -6.35 11.20
C HIS A 113 3.73 -7.87 11.22
N ALA A 114 4.68 -8.61 11.79
CA ALA A 114 4.58 -10.06 11.98
C ALA A 114 3.42 -10.41 12.92
N VAL A 115 3.35 -9.75 14.07
CA VAL A 115 2.24 -9.93 15.00
C VAL A 115 0.91 -9.56 14.33
N ALA A 116 0.87 -8.46 13.57
CA ALA A 116 -0.32 -8.05 12.85
C ALA A 116 -0.73 -9.05 11.77
N ALA A 117 0.20 -9.63 11.00
CA ALA A 117 -0.09 -10.64 9.99
C ALA A 117 -0.80 -11.86 10.61
N LEU A 118 -0.31 -12.34 11.74
CA LEU A 118 -0.92 -13.48 12.44
C LEU A 118 -2.32 -13.13 12.99
N LYS A 119 -2.50 -11.93 13.55
CA LYS A 119 -3.82 -11.43 13.97
C LYS A 119 -4.81 -11.30 12.80
N LEU A 120 -4.33 -10.90 11.63
CA LEU A 120 -5.16 -10.83 10.42
C LEU A 120 -5.58 -12.23 9.95
N VAL A 121 -4.72 -13.24 10.10
CA VAL A 121 -5.11 -14.64 9.87
C VAL A 121 -6.19 -15.10 10.86
N ASP A 122 -6.06 -14.76 12.14
CA ASP A 122 -7.09 -15.07 13.14
C ASP A 122 -8.45 -14.46 12.76
N SER A 123 -8.44 -13.20 12.32
CA SER A 123 -9.65 -12.47 11.92
C SER A 123 -10.25 -12.94 10.59
N GLY A 124 -9.52 -13.75 9.81
CA GLY A 124 -9.94 -14.17 8.47
C GLY A 124 -9.69 -13.15 7.35
N ALA A 125 -9.12 -11.99 7.65
CA ALA A 125 -8.69 -11.02 6.64
C ALA A 125 -7.52 -11.54 5.77
N LEU A 126 -6.71 -12.44 6.35
CA LEU A 126 -5.71 -13.23 5.63
C LEU A 126 -5.93 -14.72 5.89
N SER A 127 -5.33 -15.54 5.03
CA SER A 127 -5.15 -16.98 5.24
C SER A 127 -3.65 -17.31 5.30
N ALA A 128 -3.31 -18.50 5.79
CA ALA A 128 -1.92 -18.99 5.78
C ALA A 128 -1.33 -19.09 4.35
N SER A 129 -2.18 -19.18 3.32
CA SER A 129 -1.79 -19.23 1.91
C SER A 129 -1.85 -17.87 1.19
N SER A 130 -2.20 -16.80 1.90
CA SER A 130 -2.31 -15.47 1.29
C SER A 130 -0.96 -14.99 0.75
N VAL A 131 -1.01 -14.36 -0.41
CA VAL A 131 0.16 -13.84 -1.12
C VAL A 131 0.11 -12.33 -1.32
N GLY A 132 1.30 -11.74 -1.36
CA GLY A 132 1.55 -10.32 -1.54
C GLY A 132 2.89 -10.07 -2.22
N ALA A 133 3.42 -8.85 -2.08
CA ALA A 133 4.75 -8.53 -2.59
C ALA A 133 5.87 -9.03 -1.69
N ALA A 134 7.10 -8.73 -2.09
CA ALA A 134 8.29 -9.39 -1.59
C ALA A 134 8.51 -9.19 -0.08
N HIS A 135 8.12 -8.06 0.50
CA HIS A 135 8.22 -7.83 1.95
C HIS A 135 6.91 -8.13 2.68
N GLY A 136 5.95 -8.79 2.02
CA GLY A 136 4.64 -9.15 2.56
C GLY A 136 3.64 -8.01 2.58
N GLU A 137 3.81 -7.02 1.71
CA GLU A 137 2.80 -6.00 1.42
C GLU A 137 1.56 -6.63 0.78
N ILE A 138 0.36 -6.14 1.13
CA ILE A 138 -0.91 -6.80 0.86
C ILE A 138 -1.75 -5.98 -0.13
N GLY A 139 -2.23 -6.66 -1.18
CA GLY A 139 -3.38 -6.21 -1.96
C GLY A 139 -3.11 -5.02 -2.87
N HIS A 140 -4.19 -4.35 -3.28
CA HIS A 140 -4.17 -3.32 -4.32
C HIS A 140 -3.22 -2.15 -4.03
N THR A 141 -3.04 -1.80 -2.76
CA THR A 141 -2.23 -0.66 -2.33
C THR A 141 -1.06 -1.05 -1.45
N GLN A 142 -0.69 -2.34 -1.41
CA GLN A 142 0.59 -2.79 -0.82
C GLN A 142 0.79 -2.35 0.64
N PHE A 143 -0.27 -2.42 1.45
CA PHE A 143 -0.14 -2.17 2.89
C PHE A 143 0.70 -3.25 3.55
N LEU A 144 1.60 -2.86 4.46
CA LEU A 144 2.14 -3.79 5.44
C LEU A 144 1.03 -4.22 6.43
N PRO A 145 1.08 -5.45 6.97
CA PRO A 145 0.03 -6.00 7.83
C PRO A 145 -0.39 -5.11 9.01
N GLY A 146 0.56 -4.38 9.62
CA GLY A 146 0.24 -3.44 10.71
C GLY A 146 -0.69 -2.32 10.26
N ASN A 147 -0.48 -1.78 9.06
CA ASN A 147 -1.35 -0.76 8.50
C ASN A 147 -2.74 -1.33 8.19
N VAL A 148 -2.83 -2.60 7.78
CA VAL A 148 -4.12 -3.27 7.56
C VAL A 148 -4.88 -3.40 8.87
N LEU A 149 -4.19 -3.77 9.95
CA LEU A 149 -4.81 -3.90 11.27
C LEU A 149 -5.34 -2.56 11.78
N THR A 150 -4.57 -1.48 11.62
CA THR A 150 -4.91 -0.13 12.13
C THR A 150 -5.92 0.61 11.24
N TYR A 151 -5.75 0.57 9.92
CA TYR A 151 -6.50 1.42 8.99
C TYR A 151 -7.41 0.65 8.03
N GLY A 152 -7.33 -0.69 8.01
CA GLY A 152 -8.17 -1.53 7.17
C GLY A 152 -9.65 -1.37 7.53
N VAL A 153 -10.47 -1.12 6.51
CA VAL A 153 -11.92 -0.91 6.68
C VAL A 153 -12.70 -2.21 6.46
N GLY A 154 -13.91 -2.30 7.03
CA GLY A 154 -14.78 -3.47 6.87
C GLY A 154 -14.09 -4.79 7.28
N ASN A 155 -14.10 -5.77 6.37
CA ASN A 155 -13.46 -7.07 6.59
C ASN A 155 -11.93 -7.06 6.36
N LYS A 156 -11.34 -5.90 6.04
CA LYS A 156 -9.90 -5.71 5.80
C LYS A 156 -9.31 -6.54 4.65
N ASN A 157 -10.15 -7.03 3.73
CA ASN A 157 -9.67 -7.74 2.54
C ASN A 157 -9.12 -6.74 1.51
N LEU A 158 -7.83 -6.42 1.58
CA LEU A 158 -7.20 -5.48 0.64
C LEU A 158 -6.98 -6.04 -0.78
N ARG A 159 -7.36 -7.31 -1.04
CA ARG A 159 -7.48 -7.83 -2.40
C ARG A 159 -8.78 -7.41 -3.08
N ASP A 160 -9.76 -6.93 -2.31
CA ASP A 160 -10.90 -6.20 -2.85
C ASP A 160 -10.52 -4.73 -3.11
N LYS A 161 -10.77 -4.28 -4.34
CA LYS A 161 -10.44 -2.92 -4.80
C LYS A 161 -11.07 -1.84 -3.91
N ALA A 162 -12.36 -1.95 -3.61
CA ALA A 162 -13.08 -0.91 -2.88
C ALA A 162 -12.58 -0.80 -1.44
N THR A 163 -12.36 -1.95 -0.79
CA THR A 163 -11.81 -2.06 0.56
C THR A 163 -10.40 -1.49 0.62
N ALA A 164 -9.55 -1.79 -0.36
CA ALA A 164 -8.19 -1.26 -0.42
C ALA A 164 -8.16 0.27 -0.57
N LEU A 165 -8.92 0.83 -1.52
CA LEU A 165 -8.95 2.28 -1.75
C LEU A 165 -9.53 3.04 -0.55
N ALA A 166 -10.58 2.51 0.08
CA ALA A 166 -11.14 3.10 1.29
C ALA A 166 -10.18 2.99 2.49
N SER A 167 -9.42 1.89 2.61
CA SER A 167 -8.39 1.74 3.65
C SER A 167 -7.22 2.70 3.43
N THR A 168 -6.80 2.92 2.18
CA THR A 168 -5.80 3.95 1.83
C THR A 168 -6.30 5.35 2.18
N ALA A 169 -7.56 5.67 1.93
CA ALA A 169 -8.14 6.95 2.33
C ALA A 169 -8.18 7.11 3.86
N ASN A 170 -8.55 6.05 4.59
CA ASN A 170 -8.51 6.04 6.06
C ASN A 170 -7.09 6.22 6.60
N PHE A 171 -6.10 5.58 5.97
CA PHE A 171 -4.68 5.76 6.30
C PHE A 171 -4.25 7.23 6.13
N LEU A 172 -4.53 7.85 4.98
CA LEU A 172 -4.15 9.24 4.73
C LEU A 172 -4.84 10.19 5.72
N ARG A 173 -6.12 9.96 6.02
CA ARG A 173 -6.85 10.71 7.06
C ARG A 173 -6.18 10.57 8.43
N GLY A 174 -5.79 9.35 8.82
CA GLY A 174 -5.05 9.10 10.06
C GLY A 174 -3.68 9.79 10.12
N HIS A 175 -3.08 10.07 8.97
CA HIS A 175 -1.83 10.82 8.84
C HIS A 175 -2.05 12.32 8.60
N GLY A 176 -3.23 12.84 8.95
CA GLY A 176 -3.50 14.28 8.96
C GLY A 176 -3.94 14.87 7.62
N TRP A 177 -4.47 14.06 6.70
CA TRP A 177 -5.05 14.58 5.45
C TRP A 177 -6.16 15.60 5.75
N ARG A 178 -6.06 16.77 5.11
CA ARG A 178 -7.00 17.88 5.20
C ARG A 178 -7.91 17.87 3.98
N ALA A 179 -9.20 17.65 4.21
CA ALA A 179 -10.23 17.68 3.18
C ALA A 179 -10.27 19.04 2.45
N GLY A 180 -10.55 19.01 1.14
CA GLY A 180 -10.62 20.22 0.31
C GLY A 180 -9.27 20.88 -0.02
N ALA A 181 -8.18 20.44 0.59
CA ALA A 181 -6.84 20.91 0.26
C ALA A 181 -6.19 20.05 -0.84
N SER A 182 -5.28 20.65 -1.61
CA SER A 182 -4.57 19.95 -2.68
C SER A 182 -3.64 18.85 -2.14
N ALA A 183 -3.25 17.90 -3.00
CA ALA A 183 -2.24 16.91 -2.62
C ALA A 183 -0.92 17.56 -2.19
N GLN A 184 -0.54 18.68 -2.80
CA GLN A 184 0.65 19.46 -2.44
C GLN A 184 0.55 20.06 -1.03
N ALA A 185 -0.64 20.51 -0.62
CA ALA A 185 -0.89 21.00 0.74
C ALA A 185 -0.96 19.86 1.77
N ASN A 186 -1.13 18.61 1.33
CA ASN A 186 -1.25 17.40 2.15
C ASN A 186 0.01 16.52 2.13
N MET A 187 1.19 17.09 1.85
CA MET A 187 2.44 16.32 1.76
C MET A 187 2.81 15.59 3.05
N GLY A 188 2.40 16.08 4.23
CA GLY A 188 2.60 15.37 5.50
C GLY A 188 1.87 14.02 5.55
N ALA A 189 0.61 13.97 5.09
CA ALA A 189 -0.14 12.73 5.00
C ALA A 189 0.46 11.76 3.96
N ILE A 190 0.92 12.30 2.82
CA ILE A 190 1.59 11.52 1.78
C ILE A 190 2.95 10.99 2.27
N ALA A 191 3.67 11.72 3.11
CA ALA A 191 4.92 11.27 3.71
C ALA A 191 4.74 10.06 4.63
N GLY A 192 3.56 9.91 5.24
CA GLY A 192 3.18 8.69 5.96
C GLY A 192 3.14 7.46 5.05
N TRP A 193 2.79 7.63 3.78
CA TRP A 193 2.69 6.52 2.82
C TRP A 193 4.05 5.94 2.42
N ASN A 194 4.98 6.82 2.07
CA ASN A 194 6.32 6.45 1.63
C ASN A 194 7.33 7.52 2.04
N SER A 195 8.46 7.12 2.63
CA SER A 195 9.47 8.04 3.15
C SER A 195 10.31 8.74 2.09
N ALA A 196 10.31 8.25 0.83
CA ALA A 196 11.10 8.84 -0.23
C ALA A 196 10.43 10.12 -0.78
N SER A 197 11.11 11.27 -0.64
CA SER A 197 10.61 12.57 -1.12
C SER A 197 10.23 12.55 -2.62
N VAL A 198 11.01 11.88 -3.47
CA VAL A 198 10.67 11.75 -4.91
C VAL A 198 9.38 10.97 -5.15
N TYR A 199 9.07 9.99 -4.30
CA TYR A 199 7.83 9.23 -4.36
C TYR A 199 6.64 10.10 -3.95
N GLN A 200 6.79 10.84 -2.84
CA GLN A 200 5.76 11.74 -2.33
C GLN A 200 5.42 12.84 -3.36
N GLN A 201 6.45 13.46 -3.95
CA GLN A 201 6.28 14.48 -4.99
C GLN A 201 5.64 13.91 -6.25
N ALA A 202 5.99 12.67 -6.65
CA ALA A 202 5.35 12.00 -7.77
C ALA A 202 3.86 11.74 -7.51
N ILE A 203 3.49 11.29 -6.30
CA ILE A 203 2.07 11.16 -5.89
C ILE A 203 1.37 12.50 -6.07
N ALA A 204 1.90 13.57 -5.49
CA ALA A 204 1.24 14.88 -5.52
C ALA A 204 1.07 15.42 -6.95
N ARG A 205 2.11 15.32 -7.79
CA ARG A 205 2.04 15.76 -9.20
C ARG A 205 1.05 14.94 -10.01
N MET A 206 1.06 13.62 -9.87
CA MET A 206 0.09 12.75 -10.58
C MET A 206 -1.33 12.96 -10.06
N ALA A 207 -1.51 13.13 -8.75
CA ALA A 207 -2.82 13.41 -8.15
C ALA A 207 -3.43 14.68 -8.74
N THR A 208 -2.66 15.77 -8.77
CA THR A 208 -3.09 17.04 -9.39
C THR A 208 -3.44 16.84 -10.87
N ALA A 209 -2.63 16.10 -11.63
CA ALA A 209 -2.91 15.84 -13.04
C ALA A 209 -4.12 14.91 -13.28
N ILE A 210 -4.41 13.99 -12.37
CA ILE A 210 -5.59 13.12 -12.44
C ILE A 210 -6.86 13.88 -12.05
N ASP A 211 -6.75 14.78 -11.06
CA ASP A 211 -7.89 15.55 -10.57
C ASP A 211 -8.19 16.79 -11.41
N GLY A 212 -7.18 17.40 -12.02
CA GLY A 212 -7.34 18.44 -13.03
C GLY A 212 -7.74 17.86 -14.38
N ASP A 213 -8.59 18.59 -15.11
CA ASP A 213 -9.08 18.24 -16.45
C ASP A 213 -7.96 18.15 -17.50
#